data_AF-A0A0C9T0G8-F1
#
_entry.id   AF-A0A0C9T0G8-F1
#
_cell.length_a   1.000
_cell.length_b   1.000
_cell.length_c   1.000
_cell.angle_alpha   90.00
_cell.angle_beta   90.00
_cell.angle_gamma   90.00
#
_symmetry.space_group_name_H-M   'P 1'
#
loop_
_entity.id
_entity.type
_entity.pdbx_description
1 polymer ?
#
loop_
_entity_poly.entity_id
_entity_poly.type
_entity_poly.pdbx_seq_one_letter_code
_entity_poly.pdbx_strand_id
1 'polypeptide(L)'
;MAKDGNRITISDDSLSPYVEQFLVPPCYNSEGHPVFFGSAHLDEEVRPCKVTLWGHKLFCSIWVDGSEEVLHEGPFTILPFTEEMELVPAEFGRLPPGRSPVVGGHDYECRPLYHALVSIEPSGPRVPGMAANHMVRVDSFDRYPLY
;
A
#
# COMPACT_ATOMS: atom_id res chain seq x y z
N MET A 1 19.64 2.53 7.71
CA MET A 1 19.46 1.85 6.42
C MET A 1 18.20 1.01 6.54
N ALA A 2 17.08 1.46 5.96
CA ALA A 2 15.88 0.64 5.89
C ALA A 2 16.20 -0.55 4.98
N LYS A 3 16.26 -1.76 5.55
CA LYS A 3 16.38 -2.97 4.74
C LYS A 3 15.08 -3.06 3.95
N ASP A 4 15.19 -3.19 2.63
CA ASP A 4 14.12 -3.76 1.80
C ASP A 4 13.69 -5.07 2.45
N GLY A 5 12.64 -5.02 3.28
CA GLY A 5 12.12 -6.19 3.96
C GLY A 5 11.63 -7.15 2.90
N ASN A 6 12.19 -8.37 2.87
CA ASN A 6 11.89 -9.46 1.92
C ASN A 6 10.53 -9.33 1.20
N ARG A 7 10.52 -8.57 0.10
CA ARG A 7 9.32 -8.36 -0.71
C ARG A 7 9.03 -9.63 -1.48
N ILE A 8 7.76 -10.00 -1.57
CA ILE A 8 7.34 -11.18 -2.33
C ILE A 8 6.93 -10.70 -3.72
N THR A 9 7.73 -11.02 -4.72
CA THR A 9 7.37 -10.76 -6.13
C THR A 9 6.25 -11.69 -6.56
N ILE A 10 5.14 -11.11 -7.01
CA ILE A 10 4.03 -11.86 -7.59
C ILE A 10 4.18 -11.81 -9.11
N SER A 11 4.63 -12.92 -9.69
CA SER A 11 4.76 -13.09 -11.14
C SER A 11 3.77 -14.08 -11.74
N ASP A 12 3.02 -14.80 -10.90
CA ASP A 12 2.03 -15.81 -11.29
C ASP A 12 1.07 -16.11 -10.10
N ASP A 13 -0.13 -16.61 -10.41
CA ASP A 13 -1.22 -16.92 -9.45
C ASP A 13 -0.85 -18.04 -8.45
N SER A 14 0.25 -18.76 -8.67
CA SER A 14 0.73 -19.85 -7.82
C SER A 14 1.16 -19.44 -6.40
N LEU A 15 1.28 -18.12 -6.13
CA LEU A 15 1.67 -17.57 -4.83
C LEU A 15 0.50 -17.27 -3.89
N SER A 16 -0.74 -17.31 -4.37
CA SER A 16 -1.92 -17.02 -3.53
C SER A 16 -2.05 -17.93 -2.30
N PRO A 17 -1.80 -19.26 -2.37
CA PRO A 17 -1.83 -20.12 -1.18
C PRO A 17 -0.76 -19.75 -0.14
N TYR A 18 0.42 -19.28 -0.59
CA TYR A 18 1.46 -18.82 0.32
C TYR A 18 1.04 -17.53 1.05
N VAL A 19 0.45 -16.59 0.31
CA VAL A 19 -0.08 -15.34 0.90
C VAL A 19 -1.17 -15.64 1.93
N GLU A 20 -2.09 -16.55 1.60
CA GLU A 20 -3.15 -17.01 2.51
C GLU A 20 -2.64 -17.61 3.81
N GLN A 21 -1.57 -18.41 3.71
CA GLN A 21 -1.11 -19.21 4.84
C GLN A 21 -0.09 -18.50 5.73
N PHE A 22 0.71 -17.58 5.17
CA PHE A 22 1.91 -17.08 5.85
C PHE A 22 1.96 -15.55 6.03
N LEU A 23 1.09 -14.77 5.38
CA LEU A 23 1.08 -13.32 5.56
C LEU A 23 0.01 -12.86 6.55
N VAL A 24 0.38 -11.93 7.43
CA VAL A 24 -0.55 -11.22 8.29
C VAL A 24 -1.06 -9.99 7.54
N PRO A 25 -2.38 -9.85 7.32
CA PRO A 25 -2.92 -8.67 6.64
C PRO A 25 -2.94 -7.47 7.59
N PRO A 26 -2.45 -6.28 7.18
CA PRO A 26 -2.56 -5.05 7.97
C PRO A 26 -4.01 -4.59 8.15
N CYS A 27 -4.91 -4.96 7.22
CA CYS A 27 -6.33 -4.63 7.29
C CYS A 27 -7.20 -5.58 6.45
N TYR A 28 -8.51 -5.36 6.53
CA TYR A 28 -9.53 -6.08 5.77
C TYR A 28 -10.44 -5.08 5.06
N ASN A 29 -10.98 -5.47 3.91
CA ASN A 29 -11.97 -4.67 3.19
C ASN A 29 -13.35 -4.76 3.87
N SER A 30 -14.37 -4.09 3.32
CA SER A 30 -15.74 -4.08 3.86
C SER A 30 -16.44 -5.45 3.83
N GLU A 31 -15.94 -6.39 3.04
CA GLU A 31 -16.45 -7.75 2.91
C GLU A 31 -15.69 -8.73 3.82
N GLY A 32 -14.66 -8.26 4.53
CA GLY A 32 -13.82 -9.10 5.40
C GLY A 32 -12.71 -9.84 4.67
N HIS A 33 -12.44 -9.54 3.39
CA HIS A 33 -11.30 -10.09 2.67
C HIS A 33 -9.99 -9.40 3.11
N PRO A 34 -8.89 -10.17 3.27
CA PRO A 34 -7.60 -9.62 3.67
C PRO A 34 -7.03 -8.71 2.58
N VAL A 35 -6.41 -7.61 3.03
CA VAL A 35 -5.81 -6.60 2.18
C VAL A 35 -4.39 -6.33 2.64
N PHE A 36 -3.46 -6.32 1.69
CA PHE A 36 -2.02 -6.22 1.91
C PHE A 36 -1.44 -4.93 1.31
N PHE A 37 -0.29 -4.53 1.85
CA PHE A 37 0.56 -3.51 1.23
C PHE A 37 1.24 -4.11 0.00
N GLY A 38 1.07 -3.48 -1.16
CA GLY A 38 1.78 -3.85 -2.36
C GLY A 38 2.57 -2.70 -2.97
N SER A 39 3.40 -3.04 -3.95
CA SER A 39 4.08 -2.07 -4.81
C SER A 39 3.93 -2.52 -6.25
N ALA A 40 3.20 -1.73 -7.03
CA ALA A 40 3.00 -1.93 -8.45
C ALA A 40 4.20 -1.37 -9.22
N HIS A 41 4.74 -2.13 -10.16
CA HIS A 41 5.79 -1.68 -11.06
C HIS A 41 5.16 -1.14 -12.35
N LEU A 42 5.42 0.13 -12.62
CA LEU A 42 5.10 0.83 -13.87
C LEU A 42 6.41 1.10 -14.61
N ASP A 43 6.33 1.67 -15.82
CA ASP A 43 7.48 1.85 -16.71
C ASP A 43 8.64 2.65 -16.05
N GLU A 44 8.32 3.79 -15.43
CA GLU A 44 9.32 4.71 -14.85
C GLU A 44 9.13 4.94 -13.34
N GLU A 45 8.19 4.24 -12.71
CA GLU A 45 7.84 4.45 -11.30
C GLU A 45 7.39 3.16 -10.61
N VAL A 46 7.48 3.15 -9.28
CA VAL A 46 6.96 2.07 -8.45
C VAL A 46 5.98 2.67 -7.45
N ARG A 47 4.70 2.35 -7.58
CA ARG A 47 3.63 2.94 -6.77
C ARG A 47 3.21 2.01 -5.64
N PRO A 48 3.27 2.44 -4.36
CA PRO A 48 2.61 1.73 -3.28
C PRO A 48 1.11 1.59 -3.57
N CYS A 49 0.59 0.39 -3.39
CA CYS A 49 -0.72 0.00 -3.88
C CYS A 49 -1.45 -0.91 -2.88
N LYS A 50 -2.71 -1.19 -3.20
CA LYS A 50 -3.56 -2.13 -2.46
C LYS A 50 -3.51 -3.49 -3.15
N VAL A 51 -3.27 -4.56 -2.40
CA VAL A 51 -3.42 -5.93 -2.90
C VAL A 51 -4.51 -6.63 -2.11
N THR A 52 -5.59 -7.03 -2.78
CA THR A 52 -6.71 -7.76 -2.16
C THR A 52 -6.62 -9.21 -2.54
N LEU A 53 -6.86 -10.11 -1.59
CA LEU A 53 -6.96 -11.53 -1.86
C LEU A 53 -8.43 -11.94 -1.84
N TRP A 54 -8.93 -12.45 -2.96
CA TRP A 54 -10.31 -12.93 -3.11
C TRP A 54 -10.35 -14.20 -3.94
N GLY A 55 -10.99 -15.25 -3.41
CA GLY A 55 -11.13 -16.54 -4.12
C GLY A 55 -9.80 -17.16 -4.55
N HIS A 56 -8.77 -17.10 -3.69
CA HIS A 56 -7.41 -17.56 -3.97
C HIS A 56 -6.69 -16.81 -5.10
N LYS A 57 -7.11 -15.58 -5.40
CA LYS A 57 -6.46 -14.70 -6.37
C LYS A 57 -6.08 -13.37 -5.77
N LEU A 58 -4.90 -12.88 -6.16
CA LEU A 58 -4.38 -11.59 -5.73
C LEU A 58 -4.75 -10.54 -6.78
N PHE A 59 -5.40 -9.47 -6.33
CA PHE A 59 -5.79 -8.33 -7.15
C PHE A 59 -5.00 -7.12 -6.70
N CYS A 60 -4.11 -6.64 -7.56
CA CYS A 60 -3.39 -5.39 -7.36
C CYS A 60 -4.23 -4.23 -7.90
N SER A 61 -4.42 -3.20 -7.10
CA SER A 61 -5.10 -1.97 -7.50
C SER A 61 -4.27 -0.75 -7.17
N ILE A 62 -4.17 0.17 -8.13
CA ILE A 62 -3.46 1.45 -7.99
C ILE A 62 -4.41 2.63 -8.12
N TRP A 63 -4.05 3.75 -7.51
CA TRP A 63 -4.71 5.03 -7.76
C TRP A 63 -4.10 5.71 -8.98
N VAL A 64 -4.95 6.16 -9.90
CA VAL A 64 -4.57 6.92 -11.09
C VAL A 64 -5.18 8.31 -10.99
N ASP A 65 -4.36 9.34 -11.24
CA ASP A 65 -4.74 10.75 -11.29
C ASP A 65 -5.55 11.29 -10.09
N GLY A 66 -5.45 10.61 -8.93
CA GLY A 66 -6.13 10.99 -7.69
C GLY A 66 -7.66 10.89 -7.74
N SER A 67 -8.22 10.26 -8.76
CA SER A 67 -9.68 10.23 -9.01
C SER A 67 -10.26 8.83 -8.95
N GLU A 68 -9.53 7.82 -9.41
CA GLU A 68 -10.02 6.45 -9.51
C GLU A 68 -8.98 5.40 -9.08
N GLU A 69 -9.52 4.31 -8.54
CA GLU A 69 -8.78 3.09 -8.28
C GLU A 69 -9.00 2.13 -9.47
N VAL A 70 -7.91 1.68 -10.09
CA VAL A 70 -7.93 0.76 -11.23
C VAL A 70 -7.15 -0.51 -10.92
N LEU A 71 -7.55 -1.62 -11.54
CA LEU A 71 -6.79 -2.86 -11.48
C LEU A 71 -5.48 -2.71 -12.26
N HIS A 72 -4.38 -3.15 -11.64
CA HIS A 72 -3.06 -3.20 -12.25
C HIS A 72 -2.74 -4.64 -12.63
N GLU A 73 -2.56 -4.87 -13.93
CA GLU A 73 -2.23 -6.19 -14.48
C GLU A 73 -0.72 -6.45 -14.57
N GLY A 74 0.10 -5.42 -14.35
CA GLY A 74 1.55 -5.53 -14.40
C GLY A 74 2.14 -6.20 -13.16
N PRO A 75 3.47 -6.39 -13.14
CA PRO A 75 4.14 -6.97 -11.99
C PRO A 75 3.94 -6.12 -10.73
N PHE A 76 3.80 -6.79 -9.60
CA PHE A 76 3.74 -6.15 -8.28
C PHE A 76 4.44 -7.02 -7.23
N THR A 77 4.82 -6.38 -6.14
CA THR A 77 5.33 -7.07 -4.94
C THR A 77 4.38 -6.87 -3.78
N ILE A 78 4.37 -7.81 -2.84
CA ILE A 78 3.70 -7.66 -1.53
C ILE A 78 4.76 -7.41 -0.48
N LEU A 79 4.50 -6.44 0.41
CA LEU A 79 5.27 -6.22 1.62
C LEU A 79 4.67 -7.06 2.77
N PRO A 80 5.39 -8.05 3.31
CA PRO A 80 4.95 -8.75 4.51
C PRO A 80 4.86 -7.77 5.69
N PHE A 81 3.67 -7.66 6.30
CA PHE A 81 3.50 -6.91 7.52
C PHE A 81 3.97 -7.78 8.71
N THR A 82 5.00 -7.34 9.41
CA THR A 82 5.69 -8.11 10.46
C THR A 82 5.64 -7.39 11.80
N GLU A 83 6.04 -8.07 12.87
CA GLU A 83 6.09 -7.51 14.24
C GLU A 83 7.11 -6.37 14.38
N GLU A 84 8.06 -6.22 13.44
CA GLU A 84 8.99 -5.10 13.40
C GLU A 84 8.35 -3.81 12.85
N MET A 85 7.11 -3.90 12.35
CA MET A 85 6.36 -2.80 11.75
C MET A 85 5.16 -2.42 12.60
N GLU A 86 4.84 -1.13 12.61
CA GLU A 86 3.62 -0.59 13.22
C GLU A 86 3.04 0.49 12.31
N LEU A 87 1.72 0.65 12.36
CA LEU A 87 1.01 1.75 11.69
C LEU A 87 1.06 2.96 12.61
N VAL A 88 1.56 4.09 12.12
CA VAL A 88 1.82 5.27 12.94
C VAL A 88 1.04 6.45 12.37
N PRO A 89 0.12 7.06 13.14
CA PRO A 89 -0.65 8.20 12.66
C PRO A 89 0.23 9.31 12.09
N ALA A 90 -0.13 9.77 10.90
CA ALA A 90 0.53 10.82 10.16
C ALA A 90 -0.50 11.70 9.44
N GLU A 91 -0.13 12.94 9.15
CA GLU A 91 -1.01 13.88 8.47
C GLU A 91 -0.22 14.84 7.59
N PHE A 92 -0.89 15.40 6.57
CA PHE A 92 -0.33 16.42 5.67
C PHE A 92 0.99 16.00 4.99
N GLY A 93 1.12 14.71 4.65
CA GLY A 93 2.33 14.16 4.01
C GLY A 93 3.57 14.18 4.91
N ARG A 94 3.42 14.45 6.21
CA ARG A 94 4.55 14.49 7.15
C ARG A 94 4.88 13.08 7.62
N LEU A 95 6.17 12.78 7.62
CA LEU A 95 6.67 11.53 8.18
C LEU A 95 6.63 11.58 9.72
N PRO A 96 6.25 10.49 10.40
CA PRO A 96 6.23 10.46 11.86
C PRO A 96 7.64 10.74 12.46
N PRO A 97 7.77 11.71 13.39
CA PRO A 97 9.06 12.04 13.98
C PRO A 97 9.72 10.84 14.68
N GLY A 98 11.02 10.64 14.43
CA GLY A 98 11.79 9.56 15.05
C GLY A 98 11.47 8.15 14.53
N ARG A 99 10.63 8.02 13.50
CA ARG A 99 10.32 6.75 12.83
C ARG A 99 11.02 6.66 11.48
N SER A 100 11.17 5.45 10.97
CA SER A 100 11.67 5.16 9.62
C SER A 100 10.52 4.61 8.78
N PRO A 101 9.91 5.43 7.89
CA PRO A 101 8.83 4.96 7.02
C PRO A 101 9.32 3.87 6.07
N VAL A 102 8.43 2.94 5.73
CA VAL A 102 8.75 1.86 4.78
C VAL A 102 8.59 2.40 3.36
N VAL A 103 9.71 2.49 2.64
CA VAL A 103 9.71 2.87 1.21
C VAL A 103 8.96 1.80 0.43
N GLY A 104 7.89 2.22 -0.22
CA GLY A 104 7.06 1.39 -1.10
C GLY A 104 7.41 1.53 -2.58
N GLY A 105 8.19 2.53 -2.95
CA GLY A 105 8.65 2.72 -4.31
C GLY A 105 9.12 4.15 -4.54
N HIS A 106 8.96 4.65 -5.75
CA HIS A 106 9.35 6.00 -6.13
C HIS A 106 8.45 6.55 -7.24
N ASP A 107 8.38 7.88 -7.35
CA ASP A 107 7.73 8.55 -8.47
C ASP A 107 8.67 8.64 -9.71
N TYR A 108 8.19 9.28 -10.77
CA TYR A 108 8.94 9.51 -12.02
C TYR A 108 10.19 10.40 -11.85
N GLU A 109 10.30 11.15 -10.75
CA GLU A 109 11.49 11.94 -10.39
C GLU A 109 12.43 11.17 -9.45
N CYS A 110 12.21 9.86 -9.30
CA CYS A 110 12.96 8.97 -8.39
C CYS A 110 12.87 9.39 -6.91
N ARG A 111 11.83 10.14 -6.52
CA ARG A 111 11.60 10.51 -5.12
C ARG A 111 10.85 9.39 -4.40
N PRO A 112 11.19 9.11 -3.14
CA PRO A 112 10.59 7.99 -2.42
C PRO A 112 9.10 8.19 -2.18
N LEU A 113 8.35 7.11 -2.40
CA LEU A 113 6.96 6.93 -1.99
C LEU A 113 6.92 5.90 -0.87
N TYR A 114 6.10 6.13 0.15
CA TYR A 114 6.00 5.27 1.33
C TYR A 114 4.67 4.54 1.36
N HIS A 115 4.66 3.31 1.88
CA HIS A 115 3.40 2.63 2.18
C HIS A 115 2.63 3.40 3.24
N ALA A 116 1.33 3.59 3.01
CA ALA A 116 0.43 4.25 3.93
C ALA A 116 -0.90 3.52 4.00
N LEU A 117 -1.67 3.75 5.07
CA LEU A 117 -3.00 3.22 5.25
C LEU A 117 -3.97 4.36 5.59
N VAL A 118 -5.05 4.50 4.83
CA VAL A 118 -6.11 5.48 5.16
C VAL A 118 -7.28 4.78 5.83
N SER A 119 -7.82 5.37 6.89
CA SER A 119 -9.12 4.96 7.44
C SER A 119 -10.23 5.77 6.78
N ILE A 120 -11.19 5.08 6.16
CA ILE A 120 -12.37 5.74 5.61
C ILE A 120 -13.37 5.97 6.75
N GLU A 121 -13.57 7.21 7.16
CA GLU A 121 -14.50 7.61 8.22
C GLU A 121 -15.96 7.66 7.72
N PRO A 122 -16.98 7.51 8.60
CA PRO A 122 -16.89 7.34 10.06
C PRO A 122 -16.70 5.89 10.54
N SER A 123 -16.83 4.90 9.65
CA SER A 123 -16.73 3.48 10.00
C SER A 123 -16.44 2.59 8.77
N GLY A 124 -15.83 3.18 7.75
CA GLY A 124 -15.46 2.50 6.51
C GLY A 124 -14.20 1.64 6.68
N PRO A 125 -13.83 0.91 5.62
CA PRO A 125 -12.66 0.05 5.63
C PRO A 125 -11.37 0.87 5.72
N ARG A 126 -10.29 0.19 6.08
CA ARG A 126 -8.93 0.73 5.95
C ARG A 126 -8.37 0.34 4.59
N VAL A 127 -7.74 1.29 3.91
CA VAL A 127 -7.33 1.15 2.52
C VAL A 127 -5.84 1.46 2.39
N PRO A 128 -5.01 0.49 1.97
CA PRO A 128 -3.62 0.74 1.64
C PRO A 128 -3.47 1.69 0.46
N GLY A 129 -2.41 2.49 0.50
CA GLY A 129 -2.05 3.43 -0.54
C GLY A 129 -0.64 3.95 -0.35
N MET A 130 -0.43 5.22 -0.72
CA MET A 130 0.86 5.86 -0.68
C MET A 130 0.83 7.18 0.09
N ALA A 131 1.96 7.51 0.71
CA ALA A 131 2.23 8.84 1.25
C ALA A 131 3.59 9.33 0.75
N ALA A 132 3.73 10.64 0.60
CA ALA A 132 5.01 11.27 0.29
C ALA A 132 5.00 12.74 0.69
N ASN A 133 6.18 13.25 1.05
CA ASN A 133 6.37 14.62 1.54
C ASN A 133 6.15 15.67 0.45
N HIS A 134 6.25 15.25 -0.82
CA HIS A 134 6.16 16.09 -2.01
C HIS A 134 4.82 15.97 -2.73
N MET A 135 3.93 15.07 -2.28
CA MET A 135 2.57 15.00 -2.79
C MET A 135 1.74 16.08 -2.13
N VAL A 136 1.38 17.11 -2.91
CA VAL A 136 0.39 18.10 -2.49
C VAL A 136 -0.99 17.47 -2.70
N ARG A 137 -1.84 17.48 -1.66
CA ARG A 137 -3.22 16.96 -1.75
C ARG A 137 -3.97 17.67 -2.88
N VAL A 138 -4.73 16.91 -3.66
CA VAL A 138 -5.85 17.41 -4.44
C VAL A 138 -7.06 17.42 -3.49
N ASP A 139 -7.82 18.52 -3.47
CA ASP A 139 -8.79 18.97 -2.45
C ASP A 139 -9.96 18.01 -2.06
N SER A 140 -9.97 16.74 -2.48
CA SER A 140 -11.11 15.83 -2.28
C SER A 140 -11.08 14.98 -0.99
N PHE A 141 -9.98 14.92 -0.24
CA PHE A 141 -9.80 14.00 0.92
C PHE A 141 -9.55 14.71 2.27
N ASP A 142 -10.12 15.89 2.47
CA ASP A 142 -9.87 16.76 3.63
C ASP A 142 -10.38 16.26 5.00
N ARG A 143 -10.74 14.98 5.14
CA ARG A 143 -11.37 14.44 6.36
C ARG A 143 -10.83 13.12 6.91
N TYR A 144 -9.75 12.57 6.35
CA TYR A 144 -9.29 11.24 6.74
C TYR A 144 -7.86 11.24 7.29
N PRO A 145 -7.64 10.71 8.51
CA PRO A 145 -6.30 10.50 9.04
C PRO A 145 -5.57 9.44 8.20
N LEU A 146 -4.29 9.70 7.92
CA LEU A 146 -3.37 8.73 7.32
C LEU A 146 -2.62 8.01 8.46
N TYR A 147 -2.31 6.74 8.25
CA TYR A 147 -1.60 5.87 9.20
C TYR A 147 -0.42 5.19 8.50
#